data_AF-A0A966LZG0-F1
#
_entry.id   AF-A0A966LZG0-F1
#
_cell.length_a   1.000
_cell.length_b   1.000
_cell.length_c   1.000
_cell.angle_alpha   90.00
_cell.angle_beta   90.00
_cell.angle_gamma   90.00
#
_symmetry.space_group_name_H-M   'P 1'
#
loop_
_entity.id
_entity.type
_entity.pdbx_description
1 polymer ?
#
loop_
_entity_poly.entity_id
_entity_poly.type
_entity_poly.pdbx_seq_one_letter_code
_entity_poly.pdbx_strand_id
1 'polypeptide(L)'
;TTPTVTSARRSVGWSLFFIGLLYLSAPMLATVSKISLMDPNLPTAIIGKKIADVTQIEWVKNWLAVGQVKIVDLNNDGILQLSEWFMNEDVVVLATPEIAGLPYVISGLVAAGGLAAAMSTADGLILAMANAISHDIYYKMIDPKASVQKRLIVARVLLVVLGSLAAIMASFRLTGILGAVAWAFDFAMSGLFFPLVLGVWWKRATRSGAIAGMVLGLVAGSAYLVWVGVPNKDITFFMGATPWKDIHWIFVDNLRFGIPGALVSLIAMVTVSLVTKPESKAVMDMVDEVRIASGKTVIRGA
;
A
#
# COMPACT_ATOMS: atom_id res chain seq x y z
N THR A 1 12.44 17.34 3.75
CA THR A 1 13.76 16.69 3.95
C THR A 1 14.42 17.30 5.17
N THR A 2 15.04 16.51 6.04
CA THR A 2 15.72 17.01 7.25
C THR A 2 17.15 17.46 6.92
N PRO A 3 17.60 18.63 7.41
CA PRO A 3 18.91 19.18 7.04
C PRO A 3 20.11 18.48 7.67
N THR A 4 19.92 17.63 8.70
CA THR A 4 21.02 16.97 9.41
C THR A 4 20.72 15.50 9.72
N VAL A 5 21.78 14.70 9.88
CA VAL A 5 21.71 13.29 10.25
C VAL A 5 21.00 13.10 11.60
N THR A 6 21.27 13.96 12.58
CA THR A 6 20.61 13.91 13.89
C THR A 6 19.11 14.15 13.78
N SER A 7 18.69 15.13 12.98
CA SER A 7 17.27 15.39 12.72
C SER A 7 16.60 14.23 11.99
N ALA A 8 17.30 13.60 11.03
CA ALA A 8 16.81 12.41 10.35
C ALA A 8 16.58 11.25 11.34
N ARG A 9 17.55 10.96 12.21
CA ARG A 9 17.42 9.91 13.25
C ARG A 9 16.27 10.18 14.21
N ARG A 10 16.10 11.44 14.65
CA ARG A 10 14.99 11.82 15.53
C ARG A 10 13.63 11.67 14.83
N SER A 11 13.54 12.04 13.56
CA SER A 11 12.33 11.85 12.75
C SER A 11 11.98 10.37 12.58
N VAL A 12 12.98 9.53 12.31
CA VAL A 12 12.79 8.06 12.27
C VAL A 12 12.33 7.53 13.61
N GLY A 13 12.93 7.98 14.72
CA GLY A 13 12.52 7.59 16.08
C GLY A 13 11.06 7.90 16.37
N TRP A 14 10.59 9.11 16.04
CA TRP A 14 9.17 9.47 16.16
C TRP A 14 8.28 8.62 15.26
N SER A 15 8.70 8.39 14.02
CA SER A 15 7.94 7.57 13.07
C SER A 15 7.76 6.14 13.61
N LEU A 16 8.83 5.51 14.08
CA LEU A 16 8.80 4.18 14.68
C LEU A 16 7.94 4.13 15.94
N PHE A 17 7.99 5.16 16.78
CA PHE A 17 7.15 5.25 17.97
C PHE A 17 5.66 5.27 17.63
N PHE A 18 5.23 6.14 16.71
CA PHE A 18 3.81 6.23 16.32
C PHE A 18 3.34 5.01 15.53
N ILE A 19 4.19 4.45 14.66
CA ILE A 19 3.91 3.18 13.99
C ILE A 19 3.73 2.07 15.03
N GLY A 20 4.63 1.97 16.01
CA GLY A 20 4.53 0.99 17.10
C GLY A 20 3.25 1.15 17.90
N LEU A 21 2.87 2.39 18.25
CA LEU A 21 1.62 2.69 18.95
C LEU A 21 0.39 2.20 18.16
N LEU A 22 0.37 2.44 16.84
CA LEU A 22 -0.71 1.99 15.95
C LEU A 22 -0.79 0.47 15.88
N TYR A 23 0.33 -0.23 15.71
CA TYR A 23 0.35 -1.69 15.62
C TYR A 23 -0.01 -2.36 16.95
N LEU A 24 0.30 -1.73 18.09
CA LEU A 24 -0.11 -2.22 19.40
C LEU A 24 -1.59 -1.98 19.68
N SER A 25 -2.18 -0.91 19.15
CA SER A 25 -3.60 -0.59 19.36
C SER A 25 -4.55 -1.35 18.42
N ALA A 26 -4.10 -1.72 17.22
CA ALA A 26 -4.96 -2.42 16.25
C ALA A 26 -5.56 -3.76 16.76
N PRO A 27 -4.79 -4.65 17.43
CA PRO A 27 -5.36 -5.87 18.01
C PRO A 27 -6.35 -5.60 19.14
N MET A 28 -6.10 -4.55 19.95
CA MET A 28 -7.03 -4.12 21.00
C MET A 28 -8.35 -3.69 20.38
N LEU A 29 -8.31 -2.85 19.35
CA LEU A 29 -9.49 -2.38 18.64
C LEU A 29 -10.29 -3.56 18.05
N ALA A 30 -9.63 -4.48 17.35
CA ALA A 30 -10.27 -5.68 16.81
C ALA A 30 -10.92 -6.55 17.89
N THR A 31 -10.27 -6.68 19.04
CA THR A 31 -10.81 -7.42 20.19
C THR A 31 -12.05 -6.73 20.76
N VAL A 32 -12.03 -5.41 20.90
CA VAL A 32 -13.18 -4.60 21.35
C VAL A 32 -14.36 -4.75 20.38
N SER A 33 -14.14 -4.67 19.07
CA SER A 33 -15.22 -4.86 18.08
C SER A 33 -15.81 -6.26 18.20
N LYS A 34 -14.97 -7.30 18.31
CA LYS A 34 -15.40 -8.69 18.40
C LYS A 34 -16.21 -8.96 19.67
N ILE A 35 -15.71 -8.55 20.83
CA ILE A 35 -16.39 -8.72 22.13
C ILE A 35 -17.71 -7.96 22.13
N SER A 36 -17.72 -6.71 21.68
CA SER A 36 -18.92 -5.87 21.64
C SER A 36 -20.04 -6.47 20.78
N LEU A 37 -19.71 -7.26 19.74
CA LEU A 37 -20.68 -7.94 18.89
C LEU A 37 -21.12 -9.31 19.44
N MET A 38 -20.19 -10.06 20.05
CA MET A 38 -20.36 -11.49 20.33
C MET A 38 -20.62 -11.84 21.80
N ASP A 39 -20.21 -11.01 22.77
CA ASP A 39 -20.33 -11.34 24.19
C ASP A 39 -21.78 -11.18 24.68
N PRO A 40 -22.51 -12.26 25.02
CA PRO A 40 -23.91 -12.18 25.39
C PRO A 40 -24.16 -11.36 26.68
N ASN A 41 -23.13 -11.09 27.47
CA ASN A 41 -23.25 -10.30 28.69
C ASN A 41 -23.25 -8.79 28.42
N LEU A 42 -22.90 -8.36 27.20
CA LEU A 42 -22.86 -6.95 26.85
C LEU A 42 -24.17 -6.49 26.18
N PRO A 43 -24.67 -5.28 26.51
CA PRO A 43 -25.88 -4.75 25.88
C PRO A 43 -25.70 -4.52 24.37
N THR A 44 -24.45 -4.28 23.94
CA THR A 44 -24.06 -4.04 22.54
C THR A 44 -24.08 -5.29 21.68
N ALA A 45 -24.07 -6.49 22.27
CA ALA A 45 -24.00 -7.73 21.51
C ALA A 45 -25.21 -7.91 20.61
N ILE A 46 -24.96 -8.37 19.39
CA ILE A 46 -26.01 -8.58 18.38
C ILE A 46 -26.18 -10.06 18.04
N ILE A 47 -25.12 -10.86 18.23
CA ILE A 47 -25.17 -12.29 17.96
C ILE A 47 -26.05 -12.97 19.02
N GLY A 48 -26.99 -13.81 18.57
CA GLY A 48 -27.99 -14.46 19.41
C GLY A 48 -29.26 -13.64 19.66
N LYS A 49 -29.35 -12.41 19.14
CA LYS A 49 -30.59 -11.59 19.19
C LYS A 49 -31.45 -11.80 17.95
N LYS A 50 -32.73 -11.45 18.04
CA LYS A 50 -33.64 -11.52 16.89
C LYS A 50 -33.17 -10.56 15.79
N ILE A 51 -33.15 -11.03 14.54
CA ILE A 51 -32.75 -10.23 13.38
C ILE A 51 -33.62 -8.97 13.25
N ALA A 52 -34.92 -9.09 13.55
CA ALA A 52 -35.85 -7.98 13.54
C ALA A 52 -35.45 -6.85 14.50
N ASP A 53 -34.85 -7.17 15.65
CA ASP A 53 -34.41 -6.18 16.64
C ASP A 53 -33.04 -5.58 16.24
N VAL A 54 -32.13 -6.43 15.76
CA VAL A 54 -30.78 -6.02 15.33
C VAL A 54 -30.83 -5.05 14.16
N THR A 55 -31.73 -5.28 13.20
CA THR A 55 -31.89 -4.41 12.02
C THR A 55 -32.46 -3.02 12.36
N GLN A 56 -33.05 -2.84 13.55
CA GLN A 56 -33.52 -1.53 14.03
C GLN A 56 -32.44 -0.70 14.72
N ILE A 57 -31.29 -1.32 15.06
CA ILE A 57 -30.17 -0.59 15.65
C ILE A 57 -29.65 0.41 14.63
N GLU A 58 -29.50 1.68 15.03
CA GLU A 58 -29.21 2.79 14.12
C GLU A 58 -27.95 2.57 13.28
N TRP A 59 -26.83 2.18 13.91
CA TRP A 59 -25.59 1.91 13.18
C TRP A 59 -25.74 0.72 12.23
N VAL A 60 -26.38 -0.37 12.66
CA VAL A 60 -26.61 -1.55 11.81
C VAL A 60 -27.42 -1.16 10.58
N LYS A 61 -28.50 -0.40 10.77
CA LYS A 61 -29.34 0.12 9.68
C LYS A 61 -28.55 0.98 8.71
N ASN A 62 -27.70 1.88 9.21
CA ASN A 62 -26.87 2.75 8.38
C ASN A 62 -25.88 1.95 7.53
N TRP A 63 -25.18 0.97 8.12
CA TRP A 63 -24.22 0.15 7.39
C TRP A 63 -24.87 -0.89 6.45
N LEU A 64 -26.07 -1.36 6.78
CA LEU A 64 -26.91 -2.16 5.87
C LEU A 64 -27.33 -1.33 4.65
N ALA A 65 -27.74 -0.08 4.84
CA ALA A 65 -28.16 0.81 3.75
C ALA A 65 -27.02 1.13 2.77
N VAL A 66 -25.79 1.24 3.27
CA VAL A 66 -24.58 1.45 2.44
C VAL A 66 -24.03 0.13 1.87
N GLY A 67 -24.58 -1.02 2.28
CA GLY A 67 -24.18 -2.35 1.82
C GLY A 67 -22.82 -2.82 2.34
N GLN A 68 -22.34 -2.26 3.45
CA GLN A 68 -21.08 -2.65 4.11
C GLN A 68 -21.29 -3.72 5.18
N VAL A 69 -22.54 -3.87 5.62
CA VAL A 69 -23.01 -4.98 6.45
C VAL A 69 -24.09 -5.72 5.65
N LYS A 70 -24.15 -7.03 5.79
CA LYS A 70 -25.20 -7.89 5.25
C LYS A 70 -25.57 -8.94 6.28
N ILE A 71 -26.86 -9.15 6.45
CA ILE A 71 -27.42 -10.22 7.29
C ILE A 71 -28.16 -11.18 6.37
N VAL A 72 -27.89 -12.48 6.49
CA VAL A 72 -28.57 -13.54 5.73
C VAL A 72 -28.98 -14.63 6.70
N ASP A 73 -30.27 -14.73 6.99
CA ASP A 73 -30.83 -15.83 7.78
C ASP A 73 -30.76 -17.13 6.95
N LEU A 74 -29.88 -18.05 7.35
CA LEU A 74 -29.61 -19.28 6.61
C LEU A 74 -30.54 -20.41 7.03
N ASN A 75 -31.01 -20.41 8.27
CA ASN A 75 -31.81 -21.48 8.86
C ASN A 75 -33.28 -21.08 9.09
N ASN A 76 -33.64 -19.83 8.81
CA ASN A 76 -34.97 -19.22 8.98
C ASN A 76 -35.49 -19.26 10.42
N ASP A 77 -34.61 -19.22 11.42
CA ASP A 77 -35.00 -19.18 12.84
C ASP A 77 -35.25 -17.75 13.36
N GLY A 78 -34.88 -16.72 12.58
CA GLY A 78 -35.04 -15.31 12.93
C GLY A 78 -34.08 -14.80 14.00
N ILE A 79 -33.08 -15.59 14.39
CA ILE A 79 -32.03 -15.27 15.37
C ILE A 79 -30.71 -15.08 14.65
N LEU A 80 -30.05 -13.94 14.89
CA LEU A 80 -28.78 -13.64 14.23
C LEU A 80 -27.66 -14.55 14.73
N GLN A 81 -27.14 -15.41 13.86
CA GLN A 81 -25.97 -16.23 14.15
C GLN A 81 -24.68 -15.63 13.58
N LEU A 82 -23.52 -16.08 14.09
CA LEU A 82 -22.22 -15.57 13.63
C LEU A 82 -21.98 -15.84 12.14
N SER A 83 -22.44 -16.97 11.62
CA SER A 83 -22.35 -17.33 10.20
C SER A 83 -23.26 -16.51 9.28
N GLU A 84 -24.19 -15.76 9.85
CA GLU A 84 -25.21 -14.97 9.14
C GLU A 84 -24.87 -13.48 9.12
N TRP A 85 -23.82 -13.09 9.85
CA TRP A 85 -23.31 -11.73 9.94
C TRP A 85 -22.11 -11.54 9.01
N PHE A 86 -22.27 -10.65 8.02
CA PHE A 86 -21.20 -10.27 7.11
C PHE A 86 -20.93 -8.77 7.23
N MET A 87 -19.69 -8.40 7.53
CA MET A 87 -19.24 -7.01 7.61
C MET A 87 -17.95 -6.85 6.81
N ASN A 88 -17.86 -5.80 6.01
CA ASN A 88 -16.65 -5.50 5.26
C ASN A 88 -15.49 -5.14 6.20
N GLU A 89 -14.32 -5.72 5.97
CA GLU A 89 -13.11 -5.47 6.75
C GLU A 89 -12.68 -3.99 6.71
N ASP A 90 -12.92 -3.31 5.59
CA ASP A 90 -12.53 -1.91 5.38
C ASP A 90 -13.33 -0.93 6.26
N VAL A 91 -14.48 -1.34 6.83
CA VAL A 91 -15.33 -0.46 7.66
C VAL A 91 -15.20 -0.72 9.16
N VAL A 92 -14.51 -1.78 9.58
CA VAL A 92 -14.45 -2.19 10.99
C VAL A 92 -13.97 -1.04 11.88
N VAL A 93 -12.90 -0.35 11.48
CA VAL A 93 -12.33 0.75 12.27
C VAL A 93 -13.32 1.90 12.43
N LEU A 94 -14.07 2.22 11.37
CA LEU A 94 -15.06 3.30 11.36
C LEU A 94 -16.31 2.94 12.18
N ALA A 95 -16.75 1.68 12.11
CA ALA A 95 -17.93 1.20 12.80
C ALA A 95 -17.67 0.87 14.29
N THR A 96 -16.42 0.61 14.69
CA THR A 96 -16.09 0.14 16.05
C THR A 96 -16.60 1.04 17.17
N PRO A 97 -16.50 2.39 17.09
CA PRO A 97 -17.08 3.25 18.12
C PRO A 97 -18.58 3.07 18.29
N GLU A 98 -19.32 2.89 17.19
CA GLU A 98 -20.77 2.66 17.20
C GLU A 98 -21.11 1.26 17.73
N ILE A 99 -20.35 0.25 17.32
CA ILE A 99 -20.45 -1.13 17.81
C ILE A 99 -20.22 -1.17 19.33
N ALA A 100 -19.25 -0.42 19.84
CA ALA A 100 -18.94 -0.33 21.26
C ALA A 100 -19.93 0.55 22.06
N GLY A 101 -20.95 1.12 21.40
CA GLY A 101 -21.95 1.99 22.05
C GLY A 101 -21.38 3.32 22.53
N LEU A 102 -20.29 3.80 21.94
CA LEU A 102 -19.69 5.09 22.29
C LEU A 102 -20.55 6.26 21.76
N PRO A 103 -20.47 7.44 22.38
CA PRO A 103 -21.18 8.62 21.89
C PRO A 103 -20.82 8.94 20.43
N TYR A 104 -21.79 9.44 19.66
CA TYR A 104 -21.62 9.76 18.23
C TYR A 104 -20.42 10.68 17.93
N VAL A 105 -20.03 11.52 18.91
CA VAL A 105 -18.86 12.40 18.82
C VAL A 105 -17.57 11.60 18.61
N ILE A 106 -17.44 10.43 19.25
CA ILE A 106 -16.27 9.56 19.10
C ILE A 106 -16.27 8.90 17.71
N SER A 107 -17.42 8.41 17.24
CA SER A 107 -17.57 7.89 15.87
C SER A 107 -17.19 8.94 14.83
N GLY A 108 -17.68 10.17 15.00
CA GLY A 108 -17.35 11.30 14.15
C GLY A 108 -15.86 11.66 14.19
N LEU A 109 -15.23 11.62 15.38
CA LEU A 109 -13.81 11.89 15.54
C LEU A 109 -12.94 10.82 14.86
N VAL A 110 -13.29 9.54 15.00
CA VAL A 110 -12.59 8.43 14.33
C VAL A 110 -12.75 8.52 12.82
N ALA A 111 -13.95 8.80 12.32
CA ALA A 111 -14.20 9.00 10.89
C ALA A 111 -13.41 10.19 10.33
N ALA A 112 -13.43 11.34 11.02
CA ALA A 112 -12.66 12.52 10.64
C ALA A 112 -11.15 12.25 10.65
N GLY A 113 -10.65 11.56 11.68
CA GLY A 113 -9.24 11.17 11.79
C GLY A 113 -8.80 10.21 10.70
N GLY A 114 -9.59 9.18 10.41
CA GLY A 114 -9.33 8.22 9.34
C GLY A 114 -9.31 8.88 7.95
N LEU A 115 -10.28 9.75 7.67
CA LEU A 115 -10.32 10.53 6.44
C LEU A 115 -9.12 11.48 6.33
N ALA A 116 -8.78 12.21 7.41
CA ALA A 116 -7.63 13.10 7.43
C ALA A 116 -6.31 12.36 7.18
N ALA A 117 -6.12 11.19 7.78
CA ALA A 117 -4.95 10.35 7.56
C ALA A 117 -4.85 9.88 6.11
N ALA A 118 -5.95 9.38 5.53
CA ALA A 118 -6.01 8.95 4.14
C ALA A 118 -5.72 10.11 3.17
N MET A 119 -6.34 11.28 3.40
CA MET A 119 -6.13 12.47 2.57
C MET A 119 -4.70 12.99 2.65
N SER A 120 -4.09 13.03 3.85
CA SER A 120 -2.69 13.48 4.01
C SER A 120 -1.69 12.58 3.28
N THR A 121 -1.96 11.27 3.25
CA THR A 121 -1.14 10.29 2.54
C THR A 121 -1.31 10.43 1.04
N ALA A 122 -2.56 10.54 0.56
CA ALA A 122 -2.86 10.72 -0.85
C ALA A 122 -2.24 12.03 -1.40
N ASP A 123 -2.40 13.15 -0.70
CA ASP A 123 -1.80 14.44 -1.08
C ASP A 123 -0.27 14.34 -1.16
N GLY A 124 0.37 13.79 -0.13
CA GLY A 124 1.81 13.60 -0.10
C GLY A 124 2.35 12.74 -1.24
N LEU A 125 1.68 11.62 -1.55
CA LEU A 125 2.09 10.71 -2.63
C LEU A 125 1.88 11.33 -4.01
N ILE A 126 0.72 11.97 -4.27
CA ILE A 126 0.45 12.63 -5.55
C ILE A 126 1.42 13.78 -5.77
N LEU A 127 1.68 14.59 -4.74
CA LEU A 127 2.65 15.68 -4.80
C LEU A 127 4.07 15.16 -5.08
N ALA A 128 4.47 14.06 -4.41
CA ALA A 128 5.77 13.44 -4.64
C ALA A 128 5.90 12.92 -6.09
N MET A 129 4.89 12.23 -6.61
CA MET A 129 4.87 11.75 -8.00
C MET A 129 4.90 12.91 -9.01
N ALA A 130 4.07 13.94 -8.81
CA ALA A 130 4.01 15.10 -9.69
C ALA A 130 5.35 15.86 -9.72
N ASN A 131 6.00 16.01 -8.57
CA ASN A 131 7.33 16.62 -8.47
C ASN A 131 8.41 15.77 -9.13
N ALA A 132 8.40 14.45 -8.92
CA ALA A 132 9.36 13.54 -9.56
C ALA A 132 9.23 13.60 -11.09
N ILE A 133 8.01 13.53 -11.63
CA ILE A 133 7.78 13.63 -13.08
C ILE A 133 8.15 15.03 -13.61
N SER A 134 7.76 16.10 -12.92
CA SER A 134 8.11 17.48 -13.35
C SER A 134 9.62 17.71 -13.34
N HIS A 135 10.33 17.21 -12.33
CA HIS A 135 11.77 17.40 -12.20
C HIS A 135 12.58 16.48 -13.12
N ASP A 136 12.30 15.17 -13.07
CA ASP A 136 13.15 14.16 -13.68
C ASP A 136 12.82 13.90 -15.14
N ILE A 137 11.55 14.04 -15.54
CA ILE A 137 11.13 13.88 -16.93
C ILE A 137 11.09 15.25 -17.60
N TYR A 138 10.21 16.15 -17.12
CA TYR A 138 9.99 17.42 -17.83
C TYR A 138 11.22 18.32 -17.81
N TYR A 139 11.72 18.71 -16.64
CA TYR A 139 12.87 19.60 -16.57
C TYR A 139 14.16 18.93 -17.06
N LYS A 140 14.48 17.73 -16.59
CA LYS A 140 15.79 17.13 -16.90
C LYS A 140 15.89 16.55 -18.32
N MET A 141 14.81 16.03 -18.90
CA MET A 141 14.84 15.35 -20.21
C MET A 141 14.15 16.13 -21.33
N ILE A 142 13.05 16.86 -21.07
CA ILE A 142 12.27 17.55 -22.11
C ILE A 142 12.73 19.00 -22.31
N ASP A 143 12.75 19.81 -21.25
CA ASP A 143 13.09 21.24 -21.31
C ASP A 143 14.01 21.65 -20.14
N PRO A 144 15.33 21.39 -20.25
CA PRO A 144 16.33 21.77 -19.25
C PRO A 144 16.49 23.27 -19.04
N LYS A 145 15.93 24.09 -19.94
CA LYS A 145 15.97 25.55 -19.86
C LYS A 145 14.66 26.13 -19.33
N ALA A 146 13.71 25.28 -18.90
CA ALA A 146 12.44 25.73 -18.37
C ALA A 146 12.62 26.64 -17.15
N SER A 147 11.98 27.80 -17.18
CA SER A 147 11.94 28.71 -16.04
C SER A 147 11.28 28.04 -14.82
N VAL A 148 11.62 28.51 -13.61
CA VAL A 148 11.04 27.99 -12.35
C VAL A 148 9.51 28.08 -12.38
N GLN A 149 8.96 29.16 -12.91
CA GLN A 149 7.50 29.35 -13.06
C GLN A 149 6.88 28.25 -13.94
N LYS A 150 7.49 27.94 -15.09
CA LYS A 150 7.00 26.90 -16.01
C LYS A 150 7.04 25.52 -15.35
N ARG A 151 8.12 25.21 -14.61
CA ARG A 151 8.25 23.94 -13.86
C ARG A 151 7.18 23.78 -12.78
N LEU A 152 6.85 24.86 -12.07
CA LEU A 152 5.80 24.85 -11.05
C LEU A 152 4.41 24.68 -11.67
N ILE A 153 4.13 25.30 -12.81
CA ILE A 153 2.87 25.11 -13.55
C ILE A 153 2.75 23.65 -13.99
N VAL A 154 3.80 23.08 -14.59
CA VAL A 154 3.81 21.68 -15.02
C VAL A 154 3.57 20.73 -13.84
N ALA A 155 4.23 20.95 -12.69
CA ALA A 155 4.01 20.13 -11.50
C ALA A 155 2.55 20.19 -11.01
N ARG A 156 1.93 21.39 -11.01
CA ARG A 156 0.52 21.55 -10.59
C ARG A 156 -0.46 20.90 -11.57
N VAL A 157 -0.21 21.00 -12.87
CA VAL A 157 -1.02 20.31 -13.88
C VAL A 157 -0.90 18.80 -13.74
N LEU A 158 0.32 18.29 -13.56
CA LEU A 158 0.56 16.86 -13.30
C LEU A 158 -0.13 16.38 -12.02
N LEU A 159 -0.15 17.19 -10.95
CA LEU A 159 -0.86 16.87 -9.71
C LEU A 159 -2.34 16.62 -9.99
N VAL A 160 -3.01 17.51 -10.73
CA VAL A 160 -4.43 17.35 -11.09
C VAL A 160 -4.65 16.13 -11.98
N VAL A 161 -3.80 15.93 -13.00
CA VAL A 161 -3.92 14.79 -13.92
C VAL A 161 -3.72 13.45 -13.19
N LEU A 162 -2.65 13.31 -12.41
CA LEU A 162 -2.35 12.09 -11.66
C LEU A 162 -3.41 11.81 -10.58
N GLY A 163 -3.88 12.84 -9.88
CA GLY A 163 -4.97 12.70 -8.92
C GLY A 163 -6.27 12.25 -9.58
N SER A 164 -6.61 12.79 -10.75
CA SER A 164 -7.78 12.36 -11.52
C SER A 164 -7.66 10.90 -11.98
N LEU A 165 -6.49 10.50 -12.49
CA LEU A 165 -6.23 9.12 -12.89
C LEU A 165 -6.31 8.15 -11.70
N ALA A 166 -5.75 8.53 -10.54
CA ALA A 166 -5.83 7.75 -9.32
C ALA A 166 -7.29 7.60 -8.85
N ALA A 167 -8.09 8.66 -8.91
CA ALA A 167 -9.51 8.63 -8.57
C ALA A 167 -10.32 7.73 -9.52
N ILE A 168 -10.05 7.80 -10.83
CA ILE A 168 -10.65 6.91 -11.83
C ILE A 168 -10.27 5.45 -11.53
N MET A 169 -9.00 5.17 -11.26
CA MET A 169 -8.55 3.82 -10.95
C MET A 169 -9.19 3.27 -9.67
N ALA A 170 -9.30 4.09 -8.62
CA ALA A 170 -9.98 3.73 -7.38
C ALA A 170 -11.48 3.45 -7.61
N SER A 171 -12.13 4.17 -8.55
CA SER A 171 -13.55 3.98 -8.86
C SER A 171 -13.88 2.60 -9.45
N PHE A 172 -12.90 1.93 -10.09
CA PHE A 172 -13.09 0.60 -10.64
C PHE A 172 -13.19 -0.51 -9.59
N ARG A 173 -12.88 -0.21 -8.31
CA ARG A 173 -12.98 -1.11 -7.16
C ARG A 173 -12.39 -2.50 -7.46
N LEU A 174 -11.19 -2.52 -8.04
CA LEU A 174 -10.53 -3.77 -8.47
C LEU A 174 -10.21 -4.70 -7.30
N THR A 175 -9.94 -4.12 -6.12
CA THR A 175 -9.65 -4.82 -4.87
C THR A 175 -10.01 -3.91 -3.68
N GLY A 176 -10.13 -4.48 -2.47
CA GLY A 176 -10.21 -3.73 -1.22
C GLY A 176 -8.92 -2.98 -0.88
N ILE A 177 -8.93 -2.18 0.19
CA ILE A 177 -7.82 -1.29 0.56
C ILE A 177 -6.53 -2.09 0.77
N LEU A 178 -6.60 -3.21 1.51
CA LEU A 178 -5.47 -4.09 1.75
C LEU A 178 -4.80 -4.55 0.45
N GLY A 179 -5.62 -4.99 -0.52
CA GLY A 179 -5.08 -5.49 -1.78
C GLY A 179 -4.50 -4.39 -2.68
N ALA A 180 -5.09 -3.19 -2.69
CA ALA A 180 -4.54 -2.07 -3.46
C ALA A 180 -3.15 -1.67 -2.95
N VAL A 181 -2.98 -1.63 -1.62
CA VAL A 181 -1.69 -1.34 -0.98
C VAL A 181 -0.69 -2.47 -1.24
N ALA A 182 -1.11 -3.73 -1.11
CA ALA A 182 -0.26 -4.88 -1.40
C ALA A 182 0.26 -4.83 -2.85
N TRP A 183 -0.62 -4.57 -3.82
CA TRP A 183 -0.21 -4.46 -5.23
C TRP A 183 0.79 -3.33 -5.47
N ALA A 184 0.59 -2.15 -4.87
CA ALA A 184 1.52 -1.04 -5.01
C ALA A 184 2.92 -1.41 -4.51
N PHE A 185 3.01 -2.09 -3.36
CA PHE A 185 4.29 -2.57 -2.81
C PHE A 185 4.88 -3.72 -3.63
N ASP A 186 4.06 -4.62 -4.16
CA ASP A 186 4.51 -5.72 -5.00
C ASP A 186 5.10 -5.24 -6.33
N PHE A 187 4.52 -4.21 -6.96
CA PHE A 187 5.12 -3.57 -8.13
C PHE A 187 6.47 -2.94 -7.80
N ALA A 188 6.57 -2.23 -6.67
CA ALA A 188 7.82 -1.65 -6.21
C ALA A 188 8.86 -2.74 -5.88
N MET A 189 8.45 -3.82 -5.23
CA MET A 189 9.31 -4.96 -4.88
C MET A 189 9.84 -5.67 -6.13
N SER A 190 8.96 -5.88 -7.12
CA SER A 190 9.28 -6.58 -8.36
C SER A 190 10.41 -5.90 -9.14
N GLY A 191 10.41 -4.57 -9.22
CA GLY A 191 11.35 -3.84 -10.06
C GLY A 191 12.44 -3.07 -9.30
N LEU A 192 12.18 -2.57 -8.09
CA LEU A 192 13.04 -1.54 -7.48
C LEU A 192 13.87 -2.06 -6.31
N PHE A 193 13.38 -3.05 -5.57
CA PHE A 193 14.00 -3.48 -4.32
C PHE A 193 15.46 -3.91 -4.51
N PHE A 194 15.74 -4.90 -5.36
CA PHE A 194 17.09 -5.40 -5.57
C PHE A 194 18.02 -4.37 -6.24
N PRO A 195 17.60 -3.66 -7.30
CA PRO A 195 18.39 -2.56 -7.88
C PRO A 195 18.83 -1.51 -6.87
N LEU A 196 17.95 -1.09 -5.96
CA LEU A 196 18.27 -0.11 -4.93
C LEU A 196 19.19 -0.69 -3.85
N VAL A 197 18.86 -1.86 -3.31
CA VAL A 197 19.65 -2.51 -2.24
C VAL A 197 21.04 -2.88 -2.74
N LEU A 198 21.14 -3.61 -3.85
CA LEU A 198 22.43 -4.03 -4.38
C LEU A 198 23.22 -2.85 -4.97
N GLY A 199 22.55 -1.80 -5.48
CA GLY A 199 23.23 -0.57 -5.88
C GLY A 199 23.98 0.11 -4.72
N VAL A 200 23.43 0.05 -3.51
CA VAL A 200 24.10 0.59 -2.31
C VAL A 200 25.14 -0.38 -1.78
N TRP A 201 24.86 -1.68 -1.64
CA TRP A 201 25.71 -2.62 -0.88
C TRP A 201 26.57 -3.58 -1.70
N TRP A 202 26.32 -3.76 -3.00
CA TRP A 202 27.11 -4.64 -3.86
C TRP A 202 27.98 -3.87 -4.84
N LYS A 203 29.30 -3.83 -4.59
CA LYS A 203 30.26 -3.04 -5.40
C LYS A 203 30.32 -3.45 -6.88
N ARG A 204 29.88 -4.66 -7.20
CA ARG A 204 29.88 -5.19 -8.57
C ARG A 204 28.61 -4.82 -9.35
N ALA A 205 27.61 -4.23 -8.69
CA ALA A 205 26.39 -3.76 -9.34
C ALA A 205 26.70 -2.77 -10.48
N THR A 206 26.01 -2.94 -11.60
CA THR A 206 26.19 -2.09 -12.79
C THR A 206 24.87 -1.45 -13.18
N ARG A 207 24.91 -0.34 -13.92
CA ARG A 207 23.76 0.33 -14.51
C ARG A 207 22.96 -0.63 -15.39
N SER A 208 23.64 -1.41 -16.23
CA SER A 208 22.99 -2.40 -17.10
C SER A 208 22.29 -3.49 -16.31
N GLY A 209 22.92 -4.00 -15.25
CA GLY A 209 22.29 -4.97 -14.36
C GLY A 209 21.10 -4.39 -13.61
N ALA A 210 21.21 -3.16 -13.11
CA ALA A 210 20.09 -2.48 -12.46
C ALA A 210 18.90 -2.32 -13.41
N ILE A 211 19.12 -1.86 -14.64
CA ILE A 211 18.05 -1.71 -15.65
C ILE A 211 17.44 -3.07 -16.00
N ALA A 212 18.26 -4.11 -16.19
CA ALA A 212 17.77 -5.45 -16.47
C ALA A 212 16.92 -6.00 -15.31
N GLY A 213 17.37 -5.83 -14.07
CA GLY A 213 16.61 -6.20 -12.87
C GLY A 213 15.29 -5.44 -12.76
N MET A 214 15.29 -4.13 -13.02
CA MET A 214 14.07 -3.32 -12.99
C MET A 214 13.05 -3.78 -14.02
N VAL A 215 13.47 -3.95 -15.26
CA VAL A 215 12.57 -4.30 -16.36
C VAL A 215 12.09 -5.75 -16.25
N LEU A 216 13.02 -6.71 -16.12
CA LEU A 216 12.66 -8.13 -16.09
C LEU A 216 11.88 -8.49 -14.83
N GLY A 217 12.22 -7.89 -13.69
CA GLY A 217 11.48 -8.10 -12.45
C GLY A 217 10.06 -7.55 -12.52
N LEU A 218 9.87 -6.32 -13.00
CA LEU A 218 8.54 -5.72 -13.18
C LEU A 218 7.69 -6.51 -14.19
N VAL A 219 8.27 -6.92 -15.32
CA VAL A 219 7.58 -7.72 -16.33
C VAL A 219 7.18 -9.08 -15.76
N ALA A 220 8.09 -9.78 -15.08
CA ALA A 220 7.79 -11.08 -14.49
C ALA A 220 6.72 -10.99 -13.41
N GLY A 221 6.81 -10.01 -12.50
CA GLY A 221 5.79 -9.78 -11.46
C GLY A 221 4.42 -9.45 -12.07
N SER A 222 4.39 -8.57 -13.07
CA SER A 222 3.13 -8.20 -13.75
C SER A 222 2.53 -9.38 -14.53
N ALA A 223 3.36 -10.15 -15.24
CA ALA A 223 2.92 -11.36 -15.93
C ALA A 223 2.38 -12.40 -14.95
N TYR A 224 3.02 -12.54 -13.79
CA TYR A 224 2.55 -13.41 -12.72
C TYR A 224 1.21 -12.96 -12.14
N LEU A 225 1.02 -11.66 -11.89
CA LEU A 225 -0.27 -11.12 -11.44
C LEU A 225 -1.39 -11.42 -12.45
N VAL A 226 -1.13 -11.21 -13.75
CA VAL A 226 -2.09 -11.55 -14.81
C VAL A 226 -2.40 -13.05 -14.83
N TRP A 227 -1.38 -13.89 -14.63
CA TRP A 227 -1.52 -15.34 -14.63
C TRP A 227 -2.31 -15.88 -13.42
N VAL A 228 -2.08 -15.36 -12.21
CA VAL A 228 -2.81 -15.78 -10.99
C VAL A 228 -4.24 -15.23 -10.97
N GLY A 229 -4.49 -14.12 -11.67
CA GLY A 229 -5.80 -13.50 -11.78
C GLY A 229 -6.19 -12.67 -10.55
N VAL A 230 -7.13 -11.75 -10.75
CA VAL A 230 -7.67 -10.87 -9.70
C VAL A 230 -8.92 -11.53 -9.09
N PRO A 231 -9.06 -11.65 -7.76
CA PRO A 231 -10.07 -12.50 -7.11
C PRO A 231 -11.54 -12.21 -7.42
N ASN A 232 -11.88 -11.11 -8.10
CA ASN A 232 -13.28 -10.62 -8.20
C ASN A 232 -13.74 -10.26 -9.61
N LYS A 233 -13.00 -10.60 -10.68
CA LYS A 233 -13.47 -10.46 -12.06
C LYS A 233 -12.92 -11.61 -12.89
N ASP A 234 -13.73 -12.12 -13.82
CA ASP A 234 -13.35 -13.07 -14.88
C ASP A 234 -12.33 -12.47 -15.86
N ILE A 235 -11.23 -11.91 -15.35
CA ILE A 235 -10.04 -11.52 -16.12
C ILE A 235 -9.21 -12.78 -16.47
N THR A 236 -9.64 -13.95 -16.00
CA THR A 236 -9.27 -15.29 -16.51
C THR A 236 -9.51 -15.47 -18.02
N PHE A 237 -10.09 -14.48 -18.71
CA PHE A 237 -10.34 -14.48 -20.15
C PHE A 237 -9.08 -14.77 -21.01
N PHE A 238 -7.85 -14.55 -20.52
CA PHE A 238 -6.64 -14.82 -21.30
C PHE A 238 -5.78 -16.00 -20.84
N MET A 239 -5.90 -16.50 -19.61
CA MET A 239 -5.08 -17.62 -19.14
C MET A 239 -5.88 -18.45 -18.14
N GLY A 240 -6.10 -19.72 -18.49
CA GLY A 240 -7.03 -20.62 -17.84
C GLY A 240 -6.82 -20.80 -16.34
N ALA A 241 -7.94 -21.09 -15.67
CA ALA A 241 -8.03 -21.48 -14.28
C ALA A 241 -6.89 -22.44 -13.89
N THR A 242 -6.02 -22.01 -12.98
CA THR A 242 -4.93 -22.85 -12.50
C THR A 242 -5.44 -23.85 -11.46
N PRO A 243 -5.06 -25.14 -11.54
CA PRO A 243 -5.43 -26.19 -10.58
C PRO A 243 -4.86 -26.03 -9.16
N TRP A 244 -4.24 -24.89 -8.85
CA TRP A 244 -3.34 -24.71 -7.70
C TRP A 244 -3.89 -23.75 -6.64
N LYS A 245 -5.19 -23.42 -6.70
CA LYS A 245 -5.89 -22.56 -5.73
C LYS A 245 -5.66 -22.99 -4.26
N ASP A 246 -5.40 -24.27 -4.03
CA ASP A 246 -5.24 -24.85 -2.69
C ASP A 246 -3.78 -24.95 -2.22
N ILE A 247 -2.79 -24.53 -3.03
CA ILE A 247 -1.36 -24.53 -2.67
C ILE A 247 -0.97 -23.15 -2.12
N HIS A 248 -1.53 -22.83 -0.95
CA HIS A 248 -1.30 -21.57 -0.23
C HIS A 248 0.08 -21.48 0.46
N TRP A 249 0.92 -22.52 0.38
CA TRP A 249 2.19 -22.61 1.12
C TRP A 249 3.41 -22.10 0.33
N ILE A 250 3.26 -21.90 -0.98
CA ILE A 250 4.22 -21.17 -1.80
C ILE A 250 3.57 -19.82 -2.10
N PHE A 251 4.38 -18.77 -2.20
CA PHE A 251 4.08 -17.35 -2.49
C PHE A 251 3.20 -17.10 -3.74
N VAL A 252 1.99 -17.67 -3.80
CA VAL A 252 1.17 -17.90 -5.00
C VAL A 252 -0.24 -17.35 -4.80
N ASP A 253 -0.31 -16.05 -4.52
CA ASP A 253 -1.56 -15.31 -4.62
C ASP A 253 -1.30 -13.93 -5.26
N ASN A 254 -2.37 -13.27 -5.67
CA ASN A 254 -2.29 -11.95 -6.31
C ASN A 254 -1.83 -10.84 -5.36
N LEU A 255 -1.76 -11.08 -4.04
CA LEU A 255 -1.33 -10.08 -3.05
C LEU A 255 0.17 -10.20 -2.73
N ARG A 256 0.84 -11.18 -3.33
CA ARG A 256 2.26 -11.49 -3.10
C ARG A 256 3.01 -11.71 -4.41
N PHE A 257 2.48 -11.21 -5.53
CA PHE A 257 3.10 -11.36 -6.85
C PHE A 257 4.46 -10.69 -6.95
N GLY A 258 4.76 -9.76 -6.03
CA GLY A 258 6.02 -9.07 -5.93
C GLY A 258 7.21 -10.01 -5.70
N ILE A 259 6.98 -11.15 -5.06
CA ILE A 259 8.03 -12.11 -4.70
C ILE A 259 8.63 -12.79 -5.94
N PRO A 260 7.85 -13.43 -6.84
CA PRO A 260 8.36 -13.91 -8.12
C PRO A 260 9.07 -12.84 -8.94
N GLY A 261 8.50 -11.64 -9.03
CA GLY A 261 9.09 -10.51 -9.76
C GLY A 261 10.46 -10.12 -9.18
N ALA A 262 10.56 -10.04 -7.85
CA ALA A 262 11.80 -9.69 -7.17
C ALA A 262 12.89 -10.76 -7.35
N LEU A 263 12.53 -12.04 -7.35
CA LEU A 263 13.49 -13.12 -7.65
C LEU A 263 14.06 -13.00 -9.06
N VAL A 264 13.21 -12.73 -10.05
CA VAL A 264 13.66 -12.47 -11.42
C VAL A 264 14.53 -11.22 -11.48
N SER A 265 14.15 -10.15 -10.76
CA SER A 265 14.93 -8.91 -10.64
C SER A 265 16.33 -9.17 -10.11
N LEU A 266 16.44 -9.93 -9.02
CA LEU A 266 17.71 -10.32 -8.40
C LEU A 266 18.58 -11.10 -9.38
N ILE A 267 18.03 -12.17 -9.99
CA ILE A 267 18.76 -13.02 -10.91
C ILE A 267 19.24 -12.21 -12.11
N ALA A 268 18.37 -11.43 -12.73
CA ALA A 268 18.70 -10.56 -13.86
C ALA A 268 19.77 -9.54 -13.49
N MET A 269 19.62 -8.87 -12.35
CA MET A 269 20.57 -7.87 -11.89
C MET A 269 21.95 -8.47 -11.64
N VAL A 270 22.02 -9.61 -10.97
CA VAL A 270 23.29 -10.27 -10.64
C VAL A 270 23.97 -10.79 -11.91
N THR A 271 23.25 -11.53 -12.74
CA THR A 271 23.79 -12.12 -13.97
C THR A 271 24.29 -11.05 -14.93
N VAL A 272 23.46 -10.04 -15.25
CA VAL A 272 23.83 -8.96 -16.17
C VAL A 272 24.98 -8.12 -15.59
N SER A 273 24.98 -7.84 -14.29
CA SER A 273 26.12 -7.14 -13.68
C SER A 273 27.41 -7.91 -13.84
N LEU A 274 27.42 -9.22 -13.60
CA LEU A 274 28.63 -10.05 -13.72
C LEU A 274 29.20 -10.13 -15.15
N VAL A 275 28.34 -10.16 -16.17
CA VAL A 275 28.78 -10.26 -17.58
C VAL A 275 29.07 -8.91 -18.25
N THR A 276 28.62 -7.80 -17.66
CA THR A 276 28.90 -6.44 -18.17
C THR A 276 30.14 -5.83 -17.53
N LYS A 277 30.70 -4.78 -18.15
CA LYS A 277 31.89 -4.09 -17.61
C LYS A 277 31.58 -3.48 -16.24
N PRO A 278 32.51 -3.53 -15.27
CA PRO A 278 32.38 -2.80 -14.02
C PRO A 278 32.17 -1.29 -14.25
N GLU A 279 31.49 -0.65 -13.31
CA GLU A 279 31.26 0.80 -13.37
C GLU A 279 32.56 1.60 -13.24
N SER A 280 32.49 2.90 -13.55
CA SER A 280 33.66 3.78 -13.42
C SER A 280 34.08 3.94 -11.95
N LYS A 281 35.36 4.19 -11.72
CA LYS A 281 35.90 4.43 -10.37
C LYS A 281 35.17 5.57 -9.65
N ALA A 282 34.82 6.63 -10.37
CA ALA A 282 34.05 7.75 -9.82
C ALA A 282 32.67 7.33 -9.26
N VAL A 283 32.00 6.38 -9.90
CA VAL A 283 30.72 5.84 -9.38
C VAL A 283 30.96 4.98 -8.14
N MET A 284 32.01 4.16 -8.13
CA MET A 284 32.36 3.34 -6.96
C MET A 284 32.74 4.21 -5.76
N ASP A 285 33.52 5.27 -5.98
CA ASP A 285 33.93 6.21 -4.93
C ASP A 285 32.70 6.92 -4.34
N MET A 286 31.73 7.31 -5.17
CA MET A 286 30.44 7.87 -4.72
C MET A 286 29.64 6.87 -3.88
N VAL A 287 29.57 5.60 -4.28
CA VAL A 287 28.90 4.54 -3.50
C VAL A 287 29.58 4.31 -2.15
N ASP A 288 30.91 4.28 -2.12
CA ASP A 288 31.68 4.10 -0.89
C ASP A 288 31.47 5.28 0.08
N GLU A 289 31.36 6.52 -0.43
CA GLU A 289 31.05 7.69 0.39
C GLU A 289 29.64 7.65 0.99
N VAL A 290 28.63 7.26 0.21
CA VAL A 290 27.23 7.13 0.69
C VAL A 290 27.10 6.10 1.82
N ARG A 291 27.96 5.08 1.85
CA ARG A 291 27.99 4.06 2.93
C ARG A 291 28.56 4.60 4.24
N ILE A 292 29.44 5.60 4.18
CA ILE A 292 30.10 6.15 5.37
C ILE A 292 29.20 7.24 5.95
N ALA A 293 28.51 6.91 7.05
CA ALA A 293 27.66 7.84 7.79
C ALA A 293 28.47 8.91 8.56
N SER A 294 29.40 9.63 7.90
CA SER A 294 30.24 10.64 8.55
C SER A 294 29.56 12.01 8.71
N GLY A 295 28.42 12.23 8.05
CA GLY A 295 27.67 13.49 8.13
C GLY A 295 28.36 14.70 7.50
N LYS A 296 29.49 14.53 6.80
CA LYS A 296 30.14 15.59 6.03
C LYS A 296 29.59 15.59 4.61
N THR A 297 28.98 16.68 4.17
CA THR A 297 28.60 16.92 2.76
C THR A 297 29.83 17.32 1.96
N VAL A 298 30.19 16.55 0.93
CA VAL A 298 31.27 16.93 0.02
C VAL A 298 30.90 16.69 -1.44
N ILE A 299 30.05 17.57 -1.98
CA ILE A 299 30.35 18.07 -3.33
C ILE A 299 30.79 19.52 -3.14
N ARG A 300 32.08 19.69 -2.86
CA ARG A 300 32.77 20.95 -3.17
C ARG A 300 33.38 20.76 -4.56
N GLY A 301 32.77 21.39 -5.55
CA GLY A 301 33.37 21.63 -6.86
C GLY A 301 33.13 20.54 -7.90
N ALA A 302 32.11 20.76 -8.72
CA ALA A 302 32.23 20.76 -10.18
C ALA A 302 31.30 21.85 -10.71
#